data_AF-A0A270PE65-F1
#
_entry.id   AF-A0A270PE65-F1
#
_cell.length_a   1.000
_cell.length_b   1.000
_cell.length_c   1.000
_cell.angle_alpha   90.00
_cell.angle_beta   90.00
_cell.angle_gamma   90.00
#
_symmetry.space_group_name_H-M   'P 1'
#
loop_
_entity.id
_entity.type
_entity.pdbx_description
1 polymer ?
#
loop_
_entity_poly.entity_id
_entity_poly.type
_entity_poly.pdbx_seq_one_letter_code
_entity_poly.pdbx_strand_id
1 'polypeptide(L)' 'MEQPKLTCGTDEIRINIKDSFELEFWADKFGVSRDEIRSAVKEAGDSLTAVQRKLKNSAPHDASQKYQRHPEHYST' A
#
# COMPACT_ATOMS: atom_id res chain seq x y z
N MET A 1 -1.17 27.75 -11.17
CA MET A 1 -1.11 26.60 -12.09
C MET A 1 -1.03 25.36 -11.23
N GLU A 2 -2.19 24.83 -10.89
CA GLU A 2 -2.33 23.60 -10.11
C GLU A 2 -1.92 22.44 -11.01
N GLN A 3 -1.02 21.59 -10.52
CA GLN A 3 -0.39 20.51 -11.29
C GLN A 3 -1.47 19.65 -11.96
N PRO A 4 -1.48 19.47 -13.31
CA PRO A 4 -2.32 18.46 -13.93
C PRO A 4 -1.78 17.11 -13.47
N LYS A 5 -2.46 16.53 -12.49
CA LYS A 5 -2.10 15.26 -11.89
C LYS A 5 -2.29 14.17 -12.94
N LEU A 6 -1.22 13.91 -13.68
CA LEU A 6 -1.07 12.86 -14.67
C LEU A 6 -1.09 11.49 -13.97
N THR A 7 -2.28 11.01 -13.61
CA THR A 7 -2.47 9.64 -13.10
C THR A 7 -3.75 9.04 -13.67
N CYS A 8 -3.98 9.14 -14.99
CA CYS A 8 -5.20 8.64 -15.67
C CYS A 8 -5.23 7.10 -15.80
N GLY A 9 -5.08 6.40 -14.68
CA GLY A 9 -5.11 4.93 -14.65
C GLY A 9 -4.90 4.33 -13.26
N THR A 10 -4.38 5.11 -12.31
CA THR A 10 -4.28 4.71 -10.89
C THR A 10 -5.26 5.47 -9.99
N ASP A 11 -5.99 6.44 -10.51
CA ASP A 11 -7.11 7.06 -9.81
C ASP A 11 -8.38 6.19 -9.85
N GLU A 12 -8.55 5.39 -10.91
CA GLU A 12 -9.64 4.42 -11.03
C GLU A 12 -9.47 3.18 -10.14
N ILE A 13 -8.24 2.87 -9.71
CA ILE A 13 -7.95 1.72 -8.85
C ILE A 13 -8.34 2.05 -7.41
N ARG A 14 -9.28 1.27 -6.88
CA ARG A 14 -9.73 1.32 -5.49
C ARG A 14 -9.24 0.09 -4.73
N ILE A 15 -8.79 0.31 -3.51
CA ILE A 15 -8.33 -0.72 -2.58
C ILE A 15 -9.51 -1.18 -1.73
N ASN A 16 -9.90 -2.44 -1.89
CA ASN A 16 -10.92 -3.08 -1.08
C ASN A 16 -10.34 -3.61 0.23
N ILE A 17 -10.51 -2.84 1.30
CA ILE A 17 -10.06 -3.23 2.65
C ILE A 17 -10.81 -4.42 3.27
N LYS A 18 -11.92 -4.86 2.66
CA LYS A 18 -12.66 -6.04 3.11
C LYS A 18 -12.03 -7.33 2.59
N ASP A 19 -11.32 -7.24 1.47
CA ASP A 19 -10.63 -8.39 0.89
C ASP A 19 -9.22 -8.51 1.49
N SER A 20 -8.98 -9.63 2.19
CA SER A 20 -7.71 -9.83 2.90
C SER A 20 -6.57 -10.17 1.95
N PHE A 21 -6.85 -10.80 0.80
CA PHE A 21 -5.85 -11.09 -0.23
C PHE A 21 -5.43 -9.81 -0.96
N GLU A 22 -6.38 -8.93 -1.25
CA GLU A 22 -6.11 -7.63 -1.87
C GLU A 22 -5.23 -6.75 -0.95
N LEU A 23 -5.54 -6.71 0.34
CA LEU A 23 -4.70 -6.03 1.33
C LEU A 23 -3.29 -6.59 1.39
N GLU A 24 -3.14 -7.91 1.31
CA GLU A 24 -1.83 -8.58 1.34
C GLU A 24 -1.03 -8.27 0.07
N PHE A 25 -1.68 -8.29 -1.09
CA PHE A 25 -1.08 -7.90 -2.36
C PHE A 25 -0.56 -6.46 -2.34
N TRP A 26 -1.38 -5.51 -1.86
CA TRP A 26 -0.93 -4.12 -1.75
C TRP A 26 0.12 -3.94 -0.65
N ALA A 27 0.03 -4.69 0.45
CA ALA A 27 0.99 -4.66 1.55
C ALA A 27 2.38 -5.04 1.05
N ASP A 28 2.49 -6.12 0.28
CA ASP A 28 3.73 -6.53 -0.38
C ASP A 28 4.20 -5.47 -1.39
N LYS A 29 3.30 -4.97 -2.25
CA LYS A 29 3.64 -3.94 -3.25
C LYS A 29 4.19 -2.65 -2.65
N PHE A 30 3.66 -2.24 -1.49
CA PHE A 30 4.08 -1.04 -0.77
C PHE A 30 5.15 -1.31 0.28
N GLY A 31 5.48 -2.58 0.57
CA GLY A 31 6.39 -2.98 1.63
C GLY A 31 5.90 -2.62 3.05
N VAL A 32 4.57 -2.54 3.25
CA VAL A 32 3.95 -2.19 4.53
C VAL A 32 3.11 -3.36 5.06
N SER A 33 2.53 -3.22 6.25
CA SER A 33 1.60 -4.22 6.78
C SER A 33 0.16 -3.98 6.32
N ARG A 34 -0.67 -5.04 6.33
CA ARG A 34 -2.11 -4.95 6.00
C ARG A 34 -2.84 -3.90 6.87
N ASP A 35 -2.47 -3.76 8.14
CA ASP A 35 -3.01 -2.75 9.04
C ASP A 35 -2.62 -1.32 8.67
N GLU A 36 -1.41 -1.11 8.15
CA GLU A 36 -0.98 0.20 7.64
C GLU A 36 -1.79 0.60 6.41
N ILE A 37 -2.07 -0.34 5.52
CA ILE A 37 -2.96 -0.10 4.38
C ILE A 37 -4.38 0.21 4.84
N ARG A 38 -4.91 -0.54 5.80
CA ARG A 38 -6.25 -0.26 6.36
C ARG A 38 -6.31 1.14 6.98
N SER A 39 -5.29 1.53 7.73
CA SER A 39 -5.21 2.88 8.32
C SER A 39 -5.12 3.94 7.24
N ALA A 40 -4.22 3.76 6.27
CA ALA A 40 -4.03 4.69 5.16
C ALA A 40 -5.30 4.84 4.31
N VAL A 41 -6.05 3.77 4.05
CA VAL A 41 -7.35 3.82 3.37
C VAL A 41 -8.40 4.55 4.21
N LYS A 42 -8.45 4.29 5.53
CA LYS A 42 -9.39 5.00 6.43
C LYS A 42 -9.14 6.51 6.46
N GLU A 43 -7.89 6.93 6.34
CA GLU A 43 -7.51 8.35 6.39
C GLU A 43 -7.55 9.04 5.02
N ALA A 44 -7.10 8.36 3.95
CA ALA A 44 -6.93 8.95 2.62
C ALA A 44 -8.05 8.59 1.62
N GLY A 45 -8.89 7.62 1.96
CA GLY A 45 -9.89 7.02 1.07
C GLY A 45 -9.36 5.76 0.36
N ASP A 46 -10.26 5.02 -0.28
CA ASP A 46 -9.95 3.76 -0.98
C ASP A 46 -9.12 3.94 -2.26
N SER A 47 -8.92 5.17 -2.74
CA SER A 47 -8.14 5.40 -3.95
C SER A 47 -6.67 5.00 -3.76
N LEU A 48 -6.16 4.15 -4.64
CA LEU A 48 -4.75 3.70 -4.63
C LEU A 48 -3.78 4.89 -4.55
N THR A 49 -4.07 5.91 -5.34
CA THR A 49 -3.26 7.13 -5.41
C THR A 49 -3.27 7.95 -4.12
N ALA A 50 -4.35 7.91 -3.34
CA ALA A 50 -4.44 8.58 -2.05
C ALA A 50 -3.67 7.81 -0.99
N VAL A 51 -3.86 6.49 -0.93
CA VAL A 51 -3.14 5.58 -0.03
C VAL A 51 -1.63 5.64 -0.26
N GLN A 52 -1.18 5.54 -1.51
CA GLN A 52 0.24 5.64 -1.83
C GLN A 52 0.85 6.97 -1.39
N ARG A 53 0.13 8.09 -1.57
CA ARG A 53 0.59 9.41 -1.11
C ARG A 53 0.66 9.46 0.42
N LYS A 54 -0.34 8.92 1.11
CA LYS A 54 -0.37 8.84 2.57
C LYS A 54 0.79 8.03 3.11
N LEU A 55 1.02 6.82 2.59
CA LEU A 55 2.12 5.95 2.99
C LEU A 55 3.50 6.59 2.74
N LYS A 56 3.68 7.29 1.62
CA LYS A 56 4.92 8.05 1.35
C LYS A 56 5.15 9.21 2.32
N ASN A 57 4.08 9.79 2.86
CA ASN A 57 4.16 10.88 3.83
C ASN A 57 4.30 10.38 5.28
N SER A 58 3.84 9.16 5.56
CA SER A 58 3.82 8.53 6.88
C SER A 58 5.05 7.67 7.16
N ALA A 59 5.76 7.17 6.15
CA ALA A 59 6.98 6.39 6.35
C ALA A 59 8.20 7.31 6.61
N PRO A 60 8.80 7.31 7.81
CA PRO A 60 10.22 7.65 7.91
C PRO A 60 11.02 6.64 7.08
N HIS A 61 12.12 7.11 6.53
CA HIS A 61 13.08 6.40 5.67
C HIS A 61 13.82 5.27 6.41
N ASP A 62 13.11 4.37 7.09
CA ASP A 62 13.66 3.26 7.89
C ASP A 62 12.97 1.93 7.52
N ALA A 63 12.96 1.62 6.22
CA ALA A 63 12.53 0.32 5.70
C ALA A 63 13.70 -0.67 5.58
N SER A 64 14.79 -0.47 6.34
CA SER A 64 15.99 -1.31 6.32
C SER A 64 15.97 -2.42 7.37
N GLN A 65 14.81 -2.99 7.75
CA GLN A 65 14.85 -4.15 8.64
C GLN A 65 13.58 -5.01 8.74
N LYS A 66 12.91 -5.40 7.65
CA LYS A 66 11.75 -6.32 7.79
C LYS A 66 11.65 -7.49 6.81
N TYR A 67 12.37 -7.51 5.69
CA TYR A 67 12.49 -8.72 4.85
C TYR A 67 13.56 -9.71 5.35
N GLN A 68 13.74 -9.82 6.68
CA GLN A 68 14.53 -10.88 7.29
C GLN A 68 13.69 -11.68 8.30
N ARG A 69 12.60 -12.24 7.80
CA ARG A 69 11.89 -13.48 8.21
C ARG A 69 10.56 -13.44 7.46
N HIS A 70 10.12 -14.49 6.78
CA HIS A 70 10.02 -15.88 7.25
C HIS A 70 9.71 -16.84 6.06
N PRO A 71 9.67 -18.16 6.31
CA PRO A 71 10.61 -19.18 5.89
C PRO A 71 10.32 -19.77 4.49
N GLU A 72 11.27 -20.54 3.96
CA GLU A 72 11.02 -21.53 2.90
C GLU A 72 9.72 -22.29 3.17
N HIS A 73 8.79 -22.34 2.21
CA HIS A 73 7.93 -23.51 1.93
C HIS A 73 7.12 -23.24 0.65
N TYR A 74 7.80 -23.34 -0.49
CA TYR A 74 7.21 -23.99 -1.66
C TYR A 74 8.19 -25.10 -2.06
N SER A 75 8.26 -26.16 -1.25
CA SER A 75 8.78 -27.45 -1.70
C SER A 75 7.72 -28.11 -2.55
N THR A 76 8.02 -28.33 -3.83
CA THR A 76 7.53 -29.49 -4.60
C THR A 76 8.66 -30.52 -4.61
#